data_AF-A0A9X9A5N9-F1
#
_entry.id   AF-A0A9X9A5N9-F1
#
_cell.length_a   1.000
_cell.length_b   1.000
_cell.length_c   1.000
_cell.angle_alpha   90.00
_cell.angle_beta   90.00
_cell.angle_gamma   90.00
#
_symmetry.space_group_name_H-M   'P 1'
#
loop_
_entity.id
_entity.type
_entity.pdbx_description
1 polymer ?
#
loop_
_entity_poly.entity_id
_entity_poly.type
_entity_poly.pdbx_seq_one_letter_code
_entity_poly.pdbx_strand_id
1 'polypeptide(L)'
;ETKSVQGNIEKLEDKKLQKQAKAVEESYKNRYDAFQKMNENYTKVLATEKELYEKLKVKETKLKEIGEKVKTVNELNVEAQKSKEQFNKFTKEYNDSKLAFYKDAEIKIKDQK
;
A
#
# COMPACT_ATOMS: atom_id res chain seq x y z
N GLU A 1 -8.28 7.44 -11.05
CA GLU A 1 -8.64 8.66 -10.30
C GLU A 1 -7.69 9.86 -10.51
N THR A 2 -6.43 9.74 -10.95
CA THR A 2 -5.53 10.92 -11.04
C THR A 2 -5.58 11.73 -12.35
N LYS A 3 -6.36 11.33 -13.35
CA LYS A 3 -6.37 11.99 -14.68
C LYS A 3 -6.71 13.49 -14.60
N SER A 4 -7.58 13.90 -13.68
CA SER A 4 -7.93 15.31 -13.47
C SER A 4 -6.80 16.12 -12.81
N VAL A 5 -5.91 15.47 -12.05
CA VAL A 5 -4.80 16.10 -11.33
C VAL A 5 -3.71 16.53 -12.31
N GLN A 6 -3.43 15.72 -13.33
CA GLN A 6 -2.41 16.00 -14.35
C GLN A 6 -2.67 17.32 -15.07
N GLY A 7 -3.93 17.59 -15.43
CA GLY A 7 -4.32 18.85 -16.07
C GLY A 7 -4.11 20.08 -15.19
N ASN A 8 -4.18 19.95 -13.86
CA ASN A 8 -3.91 21.07 -12.94
C ASN A 8 -2.41 21.28 -12.74
N ILE A 9 -1.62 20.21 -12.73
CA ILE A 9 -0.15 20.29 -12.64
C ILE A 9 0.43 21.02 -13.86
N GLU A 10 -0.07 20.72 -15.06
CA GLU A 10 0.41 21.35 -16.31
C GLU A 10 0.11 22.86 -16.36
N LYS A 11 -0.91 23.33 -15.64
CA LYS A 11 -1.30 24.75 -15.55
C LYS A 11 -0.45 25.57 -14.58
N LEU A 12 0.42 24.94 -13.78
CA LEU A 12 1.32 25.66 -12.89
C LEU A 12 2.39 26.40 -13.70
N GLU A 13 2.42 27.73 -13.56
CA GLU A 13 3.42 28.58 -14.22
C GLU A 13 4.83 28.36 -13.64
N ASP A 14 4.92 28.21 -12.32
CA ASP A 14 6.17 27.92 -11.63
C ASP A 14 6.64 26.49 -11.94
N LYS A 15 7.78 26.40 -12.65
CA LYS A 15 8.37 25.13 -13.08
C LYS A 15 8.90 24.27 -11.93
N LYS A 16 9.32 24.88 -10.82
CA LYS A 16 9.74 24.16 -9.61
C LYS A 16 8.51 23.52 -8.95
N LEU A 17 7.45 24.29 -8.74
CA LEU A 17 6.20 23.79 -8.17
C LEU A 17 5.55 22.72 -9.06
N GLN A 18 5.60 22.90 -10.38
CA GLN A 18 5.13 21.90 -11.35
C GLN A 18 5.88 20.57 -11.19
N LYS A 19 7.21 20.60 -11.09
CA LYS A 19 8.03 19.38 -10.89
C LYS A 19 7.70 18.69 -9.56
N GLN A 20 7.53 19.45 -8.49
CA GLN A 20 7.17 18.92 -7.18
C GLN A 20 5.77 18.29 -7.19
N ALA A 21 4.80 18.95 -7.83
CA ALA A 21 3.45 18.41 -7.95
C ALA A 21 3.42 17.11 -8.78
N LYS A 22 4.26 16.97 -9.81
CA LYS A 22 4.47 15.69 -10.53
C LYS A 22 5.00 14.60 -9.60
N ALA A 23 5.99 14.92 -8.76
CA ALA A 23 6.54 13.97 -7.79
C ALA A 23 5.50 13.54 -6.72
N VAL A 24 4.63 14.46 -6.28
CA VAL A 24 3.49 14.15 -5.41
C VAL A 24 2.51 13.20 -6.10
N GLU A 25 2.18 13.45 -7.37
CA GLU A 25 1.29 12.56 -8.13
C GLU A 25 1.89 11.16 -8.29
N GLU A 26 3.16 11.07 -8.64
CA GLU A 26 3.87 9.80 -8.85
C GLU A 26 3.98 8.99 -7.54
N SER A 27 4.41 9.63 -6.45
CA SER A 27 4.48 8.96 -5.14
C SER A 27 3.10 8.54 -4.63
N TYR A 28 2.03 9.28 -4.95
CA TYR A 28 0.65 8.85 -4.66
C TYR A 28 0.27 7.59 -5.44
N LYS A 29 0.60 7.51 -6.74
CA LYS A 29 0.33 6.31 -7.55
C LYS A 29 1.05 5.09 -6.98
N ASN A 30 2.33 5.22 -6.66
CA ASN A 30 3.12 4.15 -6.06
C ASN A 30 2.52 3.68 -4.72
N ARG A 31 2.10 4.63 -3.88
CA ARG A 31 1.41 4.34 -2.61
C ARG A 31 0.10 3.59 -2.83
N TYR A 32 -0.69 4.03 -3.81
CA TYR A 32 -1.98 3.42 -4.13
C TYR A 32 -1.82 1.99 -4.64
N ASP A 33 -0.90 1.77 -5.58
CA ASP A 33 -0.63 0.43 -6.13
C ASP A 33 -0.11 -0.52 -5.04
N ALA A 34 0.76 -0.02 -4.15
CA ALA A 34 1.23 -0.80 -3.01
C ALA A 34 0.13 -1.08 -1.98
N PHE A 35 -0.80 -0.15 -1.77
CA PHE A 35 -1.99 -0.39 -0.95
C PHE A 35 -2.85 -1.50 -1.53
N GLN A 36 -3.12 -1.47 -2.85
CA GLN A 36 -3.91 -2.52 -3.52
C GLN A 36 -3.25 -3.89 -3.33
N LYS A 37 -1.94 -3.99 -3.60
CA LYS A 37 -1.18 -5.23 -3.41
C LYS A 37 -1.16 -5.71 -1.95
N MET A 38 -1.00 -4.78 -1.00
CA MET A 38 -1.08 -5.08 0.43
C MET A 38 -2.46 -5.66 0.78
N ASN A 39 -3.54 -4.98 0.37
CA ASN A 39 -4.91 -5.40 0.64
C ASN A 39 -5.23 -6.77 0.03
N GLU A 40 -4.78 -7.03 -1.20
CA GLU A 40 -4.91 -8.34 -1.85
C GLU A 40 -4.20 -9.45 -1.07
N ASN A 41 -2.96 -9.21 -0.62
CA ASN A 41 -2.20 -10.20 0.14
C ASN A 41 -2.86 -10.51 1.49
N TYR A 42 -3.32 -9.48 2.23
CA TYR A 42 -4.05 -9.69 3.48
C TYR A 42 -5.37 -10.45 3.25
N THR A 43 -6.10 -10.13 2.19
CA THR A 43 -7.34 -10.84 1.83
C THR A 43 -7.07 -12.33 1.56
N LYS A 44 -5.97 -12.65 0.85
CA LYS A 44 -5.55 -14.04 0.59
C LYS A 44 -5.13 -14.77 1.86
N VAL A 45 -4.40 -14.13 2.76
CA VAL A 45 -4.04 -14.69 4.07
C VAL A 45 -5.31 -15.05 4.83
N LEU A 46 -6.23 -14.10 5.00
CA LEU A 46 -7.48 -14.30 5.75
C LEU A 46 -8.35 -15.42 5.15
N ALA A 47 -8.45 -15.49 3.82
CA ALA A 47 -9.18 -16.56 3.15
C ALA A 47 -8.52 -17.94 3.41
N THR A 48 -7.20 -18.01 3.31
CA THR A 48 -6.44 -19.26 3.52
C THR A 48 -6.49 -19.72 4.98
N GLU A 49 -6.41 -18.79 5.94
CA GLU A 49 -6.57 -19.06 7.36
C GLU A 49 -7.98 -19.56 7.68
N LYS A 50 -9.01 -18.94 7.08
CA LYS A 50 -10.39 -19.41 7.22
C LYS A 50 -10.52 -20.86 6.74
N GLU A 51 -9.98 -21.20 5.57
CA GLU A 51 -9.99 -22.59 5.06
C GLU A 51 -9.25 -23.56 5.99
N LEU A 52 -8.11 -23.14 6.55
CA LEU A 52 -7.38 -23.95 7.55
C LEU A 52 -8.28 -24.22 8.77
N TYR A 53 -8.94 -23.20 9.31
CA TYR A 53 -9.83 -23.37 10.45
C TYR A 53 -11.03 -24.26 10.13
N GLU A 54 -11.62 -24.18 8.94
CA GLU A 54 -12.69 -25.09 8.54
C GLU A 54 -12.20 -26.54 8.45
N LYS A 55 -10.99 -26.78 7.90
CA LYS A 55 -10.40 -28.12 7.87
C LYS A 55 -10.13 -28.70 9.26
N LEU A 56 -9.72 -27.86 10.22
CA LEU A 56 -9.46 -28.29 11.59
C LEU A 56 -10.74 -28.76 12.32
N LYS A 57 -11.93 -28.37 11.87
CA LYS A 57 -13.21 -28.83 12.44
C LYS A 57 -13.59 -30.24 11.99
N VAL A 58 -13.02 -30.73 10.89
CA VAL A 58 -13.33 -32.05 10.32
C VAL A 58 -12.44 -33.10 10.98
N LYS A 59 -13.04 -34.03 11.74
CA LYS A 59 -12.32 -35.03 12.55
C LYS A 59 -11.37 -35.93 11.74
N GLU A 60 -11.64 -36.09 10.44
CA GLU A 60 -10.89 -36.98 9.55
C GLU A 60 -9.78 -36.27 8.76
N THR A 61 -9.59 -34.95 8.95
CA THR A 61 -8.54 -34.21 8.23
C THR A 61 -7.18 -34.77 8.58
N LYS A 62 -6.43 -35.21 7.56
CA LYS A 62 -5.10 -35.79 7.73
C LYS A 62 -4.11 -34.73 8.19
N LEU A 63 -3.25 -35.09 9.16
CA LEU A 63 -2.19 -34.21 9.67
C LEU A 63 -1.29 -33.64 8.55
N LYS A 64 -1.02 -34.43 7.51
CA LYS A 64 -0.26 -33.98 6.33
C LYS A 64 -0.91 -32.78 5.63
N GLU A 65 -2.23 -32.82 5.43
CA GLU A 65 -2.96 -31.72 4.78
C GLU A 65 -2.99 -30.46 5.65
N ILE A 66 -3.06 -30.62 6.97
CA ILE A 66 -2.95 -29.51 7.93
C ILE A 66 -1.57 -28.88 7.82
N GLY A 67 -0.51 -29.69 7.83
CA GLY A 67 0.87 -29.22 7.72
C GLY A 67 1.14 -28.45 6.42
N GLU A 68 0.64 -28.96 5.28
CA GLU A 68 0.74 -28.25 3.99
C GLU A 68 0.04 -26.90 4.03
N LYS A 69 -1.17 -26.83 4.59
CA LYS A 69 -1.93 -25.58 4.66
C LYS A 69 -1.29 -24.56 5.62
N VAL A 70 -0.76 -25.00 6.76
CA VAL A 70 0.01 -24.14 7.69
C VAL A 70 1.24 -23.56 6.99
N LYS A 71 1.96 -24.36 6.19
CA LYS A 71 3.10 -23.87 5.42
C LYS A 71 2.67 -22.76 4.45
N THR A 72 1.57 -22.96 3.72
CA THR A 72 1.00 -21.94 2.82
C THR A 72 0.61 -20.66 3.55
N VAL A 73 -0.06 -20.76 4.71
CA VAL A 73 -0.41 -19.58 5.53
C VAL A 73 0.84 -18.81 5.95
N ASN A 74 1.90 -19.50 6.37
CA ASN A 74 3.16 -18.87 6.78
C ASN A 74 3.84 -18.15 5.60
N GLU A 75 3.89 -18.77 4.42
CA GLU A 75 4.44 -18.17 3.20
C GLU A 75 3.65 -16.90 2.82
N LEU A 76 2.32 -16.95 2.80
CA LEU A 76 1.47 -15.80 2.51
C LEU A 76 1.62 -14.68 3.55
N ASN A 77 1.80 -15.00 4.84
CA ASN A 77 2.05 -14.01 5.88
C ASN A 77 3.36 -13.24 5.66
N VAL A 78 4.42 -13.93 5.21
CA VAL A 78 5.69 -13.27 4.84
C VAL A 78 5.48 -12.32 3.66
N GLU A 79 4.69 -12.71 2.66
CA GLU A 79 4.37 -11.85 1.52
C GLU A 79 3.51 -10.63 1.90
N ALA A 80 2.55 -10.81 2.80
CA ALA A 80 1.72 -9.72 3.34
C ALA A 80 2.56 -8.72 4.15
N GLN A 81 3.52 -9.22 4.94
CA GLN A 81 4.45 -8.35 5.67
C GLN A 81 5.33 -7.54 4.72
N LYS A 82 5.88 -8.16 3.67
CA LYS A 82 6.68 -7.46 2.66
C LYS A 82 5.87 -6.39 1.92
N SER A 83 4.62 -6.67 1.55
CA SER A 83 3.77 -5.68 0.88
C SER A 83 3.37 -4.53 1.83
N LYS A 84 3.17 -4.80 3.12
CA LYS A 84 2.98 -3.77 4.16
C LYS A 84 4.18 -2.83 4.27
N GLU A 85 5.39 -3.39 4.33
CA GLU A 85 6.63 -2.59 4.39
C GLU A 85 6.78 -1.71 3.15
N GLN A 86 6.46 -2.23 1.97
CA GLN A 86 6.47 -1.45 0.74
C GLN A 86 5.42 -0.32 0.74
N PHE A 87 4.21 -0.59 1.21
CA PHE A 87 3.17 0.42 1.37
C PHE A 87 3.60 1.53 2.34
N ASN A 88 4.22 1.17 3.47
CA ASN A 88 4.73 2.12 4.45
C ASN A 88 5.85 3.00 3.86
N LYS A 89 6.77 2.39 3.09
CA LYS A 89 7.82 3.12 2.38
C LYS A 89 7.22 4.16 1.43
N PHE A 90 6.30 3.77 0.56
CA PHE A 90 5.67 4.71 -0.38
C PHE A 90 4.76 5.73 0.31
N THR A 91 4.16 5.39 1.45
CA THR A 91 3.42 6.35 2.27
C THR A 91 4.34 7.44 2.80
N LYS A 92 5.55 7.08 3.25
CA LYS A 92 6.55 8.05 3.68
C LYS A 92 7.00 8.94 2.51
N GLU A 93 7.35 8.34 1.37
CA GLU A 93 7.75 9.09 0.17
C GLU A 93 6.68 10.08 -0.32
N TYR A 94 5.41 9.67 -0.30
CA TYR A 94 4.27 10.54 -0.61
C TYR A 94 4.14 11.69 0.40
N ASN A 95 4.30 11.42 1.69
CA ASN A 95 4.23 12.47 2.71
C ASN A 95 5.39 13.46 2.57
N ASP A 96 6.60 12.98 2.34
CA ASP A 96 7.80 13.81 2.17
C ASP A 96 7.67 14.70 0.92
N SER A 97 7.21 14.15 -0.22
CA SER A 97 6.97 14.92 -1.45
C SER A 97 5.86 15.96 -1.27
N LYS A 98 4.78 15.60 -0.58
CA LYS A 98 3.65 16.49 -0.27
C LYS A 98 4.08 17.65 0.61
N LEU A 99 4.86 17.38 1.66
CA LEU A 99 5.38 18.42 2.56
C LEU A 99 6.32 19.39 1.83
N ALA A 100 7.22 18.87 0.98
CA ALA A 100 8.11 19.70 0.17
C ALA A 100 7.33 20.63 -0.77
N PHE A 101 6.31 20.10 -1.47
CA PHE A 101 5.44 20.89 -2.33
C PHE A 101 4.69 21.97 -1.54
N TYR A 102 4.08 21.64 -0.39
CA TYR A 102 3.33 22.61 0.42
C TYR A 102 4.21 23.72 0.98
N LYS A 103 5.44 23.40 1.40
CA LYS A 103 6.40 24.39 1.89
C LYS A 103 6.74 25.41 0.82
N ASP A 104 7.06 24.95 -0.40
CA ASP A 104 7.45 25.83 -1.50
C ASP A 104 6.26 26.55 -2.14
N ALA A 105 5.06 25.96 -2.08
CA ALA A 105 3.80 26.59 -2.53
C ALA A 105 3.16 27.51 -1.47
N GLU A 106 3.82 27.72 -0.33
CA GLU A 106 3.33 28.53 0.81
C GLU A 106 1.96 28.09 1.36
N ILE A 107 1.63 26.81 1.19
CA ILE A 107 0.38 26.22 1.68
C ILE A 107 0.54 25.93 3.17
N LYS A 108 -0.21 26.65 4.00
CA LYS A 108 -0.23 26.43 5.45
C LYS A 108 -0.82 25.05 5.77
N ILE A 109 -0.02 24.23 6.45
CA ILE A 109 -0.43 22.96 7.05
C ILE A 109 -0.38 23.08 8.56
N LYS A 110 -1.37 22.49 9.25
CA LYS A 110 -1.27 22.30 10.70
C LYS A 110 -0.18 21.26 10.94
N ASP A 111 0.81 21.59 11.76
CA ASP A 111 1.81 20.63 12.20
C ASP A 111 1.09 19.43 12.84
N GLN A 112 1.27 18.25 12.25
CA GLN A 112 0.92 17.00 12.93
C GLN A 112 2.08 16.71 13.91
N LYS A 113 1.95 17.23 15.13
CA LYS A 113 2.72 16.74 16.28
C LYS A 113 2.27 15.34 16.66
#